data_AF-R5RZF4-F1
#
_entry.id   AF-R5RZF4-F1
#
_cell.length_a   1.000
_cell.length_b   1.000
_cell.length_c   1.000
_cell.angle_alpha   90.00
_cell.angle_beta   90.00
_cell.angle_gamma   90.00
#
_symmetry.space_group_name_H-M   'P 1'
#
loop_
_entity.id
_entity.type
_entity.pdbx_description
1 polymer ?
#
loop_
_entity_poly.entity_id
_entity_poly.type
_entity_poly.pdbx_seq_one_letter_code
_entity_poly.pdbx_strand_id
1 'polypeptide(L)'
;MLDEFVYEHPDFSLNGAKAIFSLTGYYGILGYRTQDDRDIAKDSPERAAFEANRAAEIEAVKPVIARLKETGWTFGSHTWGHIRLADKPLQTVINDTERWADEVGSLVGPTNVLFYPHGGRPDGDDWHKTGERFQYLQSQGFRIFASVGVNSFSYIKPDISAVICDRLHPDGTTLRHSRSRYLQFYNAEDIIDLSVRPDLGVDW
;
A
#
# COMPACT_ATOMS: atom_id res chain seq x y z
N MET A 1 1.22 -15.84 15.49
CA MET A 1 0.90 -14.69 16.35
C MET A 1 -0.37 -13.96 15.89
N LEU A 2 -0.39 -13.12 14.85
CA LEU A 2 -1.64 -12.43 14.46
C LEU A 2 -2.73 -13.38 13.95
N ASP A 3 -2.37 -14.36 13.12
CA ASP A 3 -3.36 -15.31 12.57
C ASP A 3 -4.07 -16.12 13.65
N GLU A 4 -3.30 -16.59 14.63
CA GLU A 4 -3.76 -17.34 15.79
C GLU A 4 -4.61 -16.46 16.71
N PHE A 5 -4.16 -15.24 16.99
CA PHE A 5 -4.91 -14.28 17.79
C PHE A 5 -6.30 -13.98 17.18
N VAL A 6 -6.36 -13.70 15.87
CA VAL A 6 -7.66 -13.45 15.19
C VAL A 6 -8.55 -14.69 15.18
N TYR A 7 -7.96 -15.89 15.11
CA TYR A 7 -8.70 -17.14 15.17
C TYR A 7 -9.29 -17.39 16.58
N GLU A 8 -8.53 -17.11 17.64
CA GLU A 8 -8.95 -17.28 19.03
C GLU A 8 -9.92 -16.18 19.51
N HIS A 9 -9.89 -15.01 18.87
CA HIS A 9 -10.70 -13.84 19.21
C HIS A 9 -11.60 -13.42 18.02
N PRO A 10 -12.70 -14.13 17.74
CA PRO A 10 -13.56 -13.84 16.59
C PRO A 10 -14.28 -12.48 16.67
N ASP A 11 -14.29 -11.85 17.83
CA ASP A 11 -14.81 -10.50 18.10
C ASP A 11 -13.77 -9.39 17.85
N PHE A 12 -12.50 -9.74 17.66
CA PHE A 12 -11.43 -8.77 17.42
C PHE A 12 -11.60 -8.00 16.11
N SER A 13 -12.05 -8.67 15.05
CA SER A 13 -12.24 -8.04 13.75
C SER A 13 -13.42 -8.61 12.97
N LEU A 14 -14.07 -7.73 12.21
CA LEU A 14 -15.18 -8.13 11.34
C LEU A 14 -14.72 -9.20 10.35
N ASN A 15 -15.35 -10.37 10.38
CA ASN A 15 -15.10 -11.49 9.49
C ASN A 15 -13.63 -11.98 9.49
N GLY A 16 -12.92 -11.84 10.61
CA GLY A 16 -11.52 -12.25 10.72
C GLY A 16 -10.56 -11.40 9.88
N ALA A 17 -10.97 -10.18 9.52
CA ALA A 17 -10.14 -9.25 8.77
C ALA A 17 -8.82 -8.94 9.49
N LYS A 18 -7.74 -8.89 8.72
CA LYS A 18 -6.38 -8.54 9.18
C LYS A 18 -5.94 -7.24 8.52
N ALA A 19 -4.62 -7.03 8.44
CA ALA A 19 -4.07 -5.86 7.80
C ALA A 19 -4.25 -5.89 6.28
N ILE A 20 -4.08 -4.71 5.68
CA ILE A 20 -4.07 -4.50 4.24
C ILE A 20 -2.62 -4.40 3.78
N PHE A 21 -2.21 -5.24 2.82
CA PHE A 21 -0.93 -5.06 2.13
C PHE A 21 -1.05 -3.97 1.08
N SER A 22 -0.39 -2.84 1.35
CA SER A 22 -0.28 -1.70 0.44
C SER A 22 0.87 -1.94 -0.54
N LEU A 23 0.60 -2.48 -1.72
CA LEU A 23 1.62 -2.98 -2.65
C LEU A 23 2.05 -1.94 -3.67
N THR A 24 3.37 -1.77 -3.83
CA THR A 24 3.98 -1.21 -5.03
C THR A 24 4.16 -2.29 -6.09
N GLY A 25 4.30 -1.90 -7.37
CA GLY A 25 4.61 -2.84 -8.46
C GLY A 25 6.09 -2.91 -8.82
N TYR A 26 6.87 -1.88 -8.47
CA TYR A 26 8.30 -1.86 -8.71
C TYR A 26 9.03 -3.01 -8.01
N TYR A 27 9.83 -3.75 -8.77
CA TYR A 27 10.46 -5.03 -8.45
C TYR A 27 9.53 -6.19 -8.07
N GLY A 28 8.23 -6.03 -8.30
CA GLY A 28 7.22 -7.04 -8.02
C GLY A 28 6.66 -6.99 -6.61
N ILE A 29 6.04 -8.09 -6.17
CA ILE A 29 5.23 -8.13 -4.94
C ILE A 29 5.61 -9.31 -4.06
N LEU A 30 5.52 -9.12 -2.74
CA LEU A 30 5.71 -10.19 -1.75
C LEU A 30 7.04 -10.96 -1.87
N GLY A 31 8.08 -10.31 -2.41
CA GLY A 31 9.39 -10.91 -2.66
C GLY A 31 9.55 -11.57 -4.02
N TYR A 32 8.50 -11.60 -4.86
CA TYR A 32 8.51 -12.22 -6.17
C TYR A 32 8.58 -11.20 -7.30
N ARG A 33 9.35 -11.48 -8.35
CA ARG A 33 9.53 -10.56 -9.49
C ARG A 33 8.37 -10.67 -10.47
N THR A 34 7.31 -9.91 -10.23
CA THR A 34 6.10 -9.87 -11.09
C THR A 34 6.09 -8.72 -12.11
N GLN A 35 6.99 -7.75 -11.98
CA GLN A 35 7.04 -6.61 -12.89
C GLN A 35 7.45 -7.04 -14.31
N ASP A 36 6.86 -6.42 -15.32
CA ASP A 36 7.48 -6.46 -16.66
C ASP A 36 8.64 -5.48 -16.67
N ASP A 37 9.80 -5.90 -17.17
CA ASP A 37 10.98 -5.04 -17.27
C ASP A 37 11.01 -4.41 -18.66
N ARG A 38 10.41 -3.22 -18.73
CA ARG A 38 10.33 -2.42 -19.96
C ARG A 38 11.70 -1.89 -20.40
N ASP A 39 12.73 -1.96 -19.54
CA ASP A 39 14.08 -1.50 -19.85
C ASP A 39 14.88 -2.57 -20.61
N ILE A 40 14.40 -3.82 -20.63
CA ILE A 40 14.94 -4.86 -21.52
C ILE A 40 14.40 -4.63 -22.93
N ALA A 41 15.31 -4.26 -23.85
CA ALA A 41 15.00 -4.08 -25.26
C ALA A 41 14.28 -5.30 -25.84
N LYS A 42 13.28 -5.06 -26.71
CA LYS A 42 12.40 -6.12 -27.25
C LYS A 42 13.16 -7.22 -28.00
N ASP A 43 14.29 -6.86 -28.60
CA ASP A 43 15.19 -7.73 -29.36
C ASP A 43 16.40 -8.22 -28.54
N SER A 44 16.45 -7.91 -27.23
CA SER A 44 17.53 -8.40 -26.36
C SER A 44 17.48 -9.93 -26.25
N PRO A 45 18.63 -10.63 -26.37
CA PRO A 45 18.70 -12.07 -26.15
C PRO A 45 18.32 -12.49 -24.71
N GLU A 46 18.39 -11.57 -23.75
CA GLU A 46 18.05 -11.80 -22.34
C GLU A 46 16.53 -11.84 -22.10
N ARG A 47 15.73 -11.30 -23.04
CA ARG A 47 14.28 -11.15 -22.88
C ARG A 47 13.58 -12.48 -22.64
N ALA A 48 13.93 -13.52 -23.40
CA ALA A 48 13.30 -14.83 -23.28
C ALA A 48 13.54 -15.46 -21.89
N ALA A 49 14.78 -15.36 -21.38
CA ALA A 49 15.12 -15.87 -20.05
C ALA A 49 14.44 -15.05 -18.94
N PHE A 50 14.36 -13.72 -19.10
CA PHE A 50 13.65 -12.85 -18.17
C PHE A 50 12.16 -13.20 -18.09
N GLU A 51 11.46 -13.31 -19.22
CA GLU A 51 10.02 -13.62 -19.25
C GLU A 51 9.73 -15.01 -18.65
N ALA A 52 10.60 -16.00 -18.92
CA ALA A 52 10.46 -17.32 -18.32
C ALA A 52 10.61 -17.26 -16.78
N ASN A 53 11.58 -16.51 -16.27
CA ASN A 53 11.76 -16.33 -14.83
C ASN A 53 10.56 -15.58 -14.22
N ARG A 54 10.14 -14.47 -14.84
CA ARG A 54 8.97 -13.69 -14.42
C ARG A 54 7.70 -14.54 -14.37
N ALA A 55 7.47 -15.39 -15.37
CA ALA A 55 6.32 -16.30 -15.39
C ALA A 55 6.38 -17.31 -14.23
N ALA A 56 7.56 -17.87 -13.94
CA ALA A 56 7.74 -18.77 -12.80
C ALA A 56 7.47 -18.07 -11.45
N GLU A 57 7.95 -16.84 -11.30
CA GLU A 57 7.73 -15.99 -10.12
C GLU A 57 6.24 -15.65 -9.93
N ILE A 58 5.52 -15.35 -11.02
CA ILE A 58 4.07 -15.14 -11.02
C ILE A 58 3.33 -16.40 -10.58
N GLU A 59 3.69 -17.57 -11.10
CA GLU A 59 3.05 -18.82 -10.65
C GLU A 59 3.36 -19.12 -9.18
N ALA A 60 4.58 -18.81 -8.72
CA ALA A 60 5.00 -19.04 -7.33
C ALA A 60 4.28 -18.12 -6.33
N VAL A 61 3.96 -16.87 -6.69
CA VAL A 61 3.28 -15.93 -5.77
C VAL A 61 1.78 -16.18 -5.64
N LYS A 62 1.12 -16.76 -6.66
CA LYS A 62 -0.32 -17.05 -6.64
C LYS A 62 -0.80 -17.81 -5.38
N PRO A 63 -0.20 -18.93 -4.95
CA PRO A 63 -0.63 -19.62 -3.74
C PRO A 63 -0.42 -18.78 -2.46
N VAL A 64 0.59 -17.90 -2.42
CA VAL A 64 0.79 -16.98 -1.30
C VAL A 64 -0.36 -15.96 -1.23
N ILE A 65 -0.70 -15.34 -2.37
CA ILE A 65 -1.84 -14.41 -2.47
C ILE A 65 -3.15 -15.10 -2.08
N ALA A 66 -3.39 -16.32 -2.57
CA ALA A 66 -4.58 -17.09 -2.23
C ALA A 66 -4.67 -17.33 -0.73
N ARG A 67 -3.57 -17.79 -0.10
CA ARG A 67 -3.52 -18.04 1.34
C ARG A 67 -3.75 -16.78 2.16
N LEU A 68 -3.17 -15.65 1.75
CA LEU A 68 -3.39 -14.36 2.40
C LEU A 68 -4.88 -13.97 2.38
N LYS A 69 -5.55 -14.09 1.22
CA LYS A 69 -6.99 -13.80 1.10
C LYS A 69 -7.84 -14.74 1.95
N GLU A 70 -7.59 -16.04 1.88
CA GLU A 70 -8.29 -17.07 2.66
C GLU A 70 -8.20 -16.81 4.16
N THR A 71 -7.11 -16.19 4.61
CA THR A 71 -6.86 -15.90 6.02
C THR A 71 -7.22 -14.47 6.41
N GLY A 72 -7.95 -13.73 5.58
CA GLY A 72 -8.51 -12.43 5.96
C GLY A 72 -7.59 -11.23 5.72
N TRP A 73 -6.46 -11.42 5.03
CA TRP A 73 -5.64 -10.31 4.54
C TRP A 73 -6.24 -9.75 3.25
N THR A 74 -6.12 -8.45 3.06
CA THR A 74 -6.57 -7.76 1.83
C THR A 74 -5.43 -6.96 1.23
N PHE A 75 -5.65 -6.44 0.02
CA PHE A 75 -4.63 -5.71 -0.73
C PHE A 75 -5.12 -4.30 -1.07
N GLY A 76 -4.19 -3.37 -1.10
CA GLY A 76 -4.38 -1.98 -1.54
C GLY A 76 -3.27 -1.59 -2.51
N SER A 77 -3.54 -0.57 -3.31
CA SER A 77 -2.51 0.00 -4.18
C SER A 77 -1.68 1.00 -3.40
N HIS A 78 -0.35 0.91 -3.56
CA HIS A 78 0.57 1.98 -3.19
C HIS A 78 1.20 2.63 -4.45
N THR A 79 0.44 2.68 -5.55
CA THR A 79 0.91 3.01 -6.92
C THR A 79 1.91 1.98 -7.45
N TRP A 80 2.21 1.97 -8.75
CA TRP A 80 3.21 1.06 -9.30
C TRP A 80 4.62 1.48 -8.87
N GLY A 81 4.99 2.73 -9.14
CA GLY A 81 6.34 3.26 -8.97
C GLY A 81 6.56 4.05 -7.68
N HIS A 82 5.67 3.95 -6.69
CA HIS A 82 5.71 4.75 -5.46
C HIS A 82 5.73 6.27 -5.76
N ILE A 83 4.91 6.71 -6.72
CA ILE A 83 4.95 8.09 -7.22
C ILE A 83 4.23 9.08 -6.29
N ARG A 84 4.76 10.31 -6.18
CA ARG A 84 4.08 11.42 -5.49
C ARG A 84 2.89 11.92 -6.30
N LEU A 85 1.71 11.40 -6.01
CA LEU A 85 0.46 11.73 -6.71
C LEU A 85 0.13 13.23 -6.70
N ALA A 86 0.52 13.95 -5.66
CA ALA A 86 0.34 15.41 -5.54
C ALA A 86 1.12 16.22 -6.60
N ASP A 87 2.25 15.69 -7.09
CA ASP A 87 3.20 16.46 -7.92
C ASP A 87 3.24 15.98 -9.36
N LYS A 88 2.76 14.76 -9.64
CA LYS A 88 2.86 14.17 -10.98
C LYS A 88 1.76 14.68 -11.93
N PRO A 89 2.08 14.92 -13.21
CA PRO A 89 1.08 15.20 -14.24
C PRO A 89 0.04 14.07 -14.33
N LEU A 90 -1.19 14.40 -14.74
CA LEU A 90 -2.28 13.42 -14.86
C LEU A 90 -1.88 12.20 -15.69
N GLN A 91 -1.24 12.40 -16.84
CA GLN A 91 -0.83 11.28 -17.69
C GLN A 91 0.17 10.34 -17.01
N THR A 92 1.05 10.86 -16.14
CA THR A 92 1.96 10.00 -15.36
C THR A 92 1.19 9.16 -14.34
N VAL A 93 0.16 9.74 -13.70
CA VAL A 93 -0.71 9.00 -12.78
C VAL A 93 -1.49 7.91 -13.52
N ILE A 94 -2.00 8.21 -14.72
CA ILE A 94 -2.70 7.25 -15.58
C ILE A 94 -1.78 6.06 -15.89
N ASN A 95 -0.61 6.34 -16.48
CA ASN A 95 0.32 5.28 -16.89
C ASN A 95 0.77 4.41 -15.72
N ASP A 96 0.99 5.01 -14.55
CA ASP A 96 1.39 4.27 -13.34
C ASP A 96 0.24 3.41 -12.79
N THR A 97 -0.99 3.94 -12.80
CA THR A 97 -2.18 3.21 -12.32
C THR A 97 -2.51 2.04 -13.23
N GLU A 98 -2.47 2.24 -14.55
CA GLU A 98 -2.67 1.17 -15.54
C GLU A 98 -1.62 0.07 -15.36
N ARG A 99 -0.35 0.44 -15.22
CA ARG A 99 0.73 -0.53 -14.98
C ARG A 99 0.55 -1.29 -13.67
N TRP A 100 0.11 -0.62 -12.60
CA TRP A 100 -0.23 -1.30 -11.35
C TRP A 100 -1.36 -2.30 -11.55
N ALA A 101 -2.41 -1.93 -12.27
CA ALA A 101 -3.54 -2.81 -12.56
C ALA A 101 -3.11 -4.05 -13.36
N ASP A 102 -2.26 -3.86 -14.38
CA ASP A 102 -1.77 -4.94 -15.24
C ASP A 102 -0.85 -5.91 -14.50
N GLU A 103 0.08 -5.40 -13.68
CA GLU A 103 1.14 -6.22 -13.08
C GLU A 103 0.83 -6.71 -11.66
N VAL A 104 0.06 -5.94 -10.88
CA VAL A 104 -0.26 -6.25 -9.49
C VAL A 104 -1.75 -6.55 -9.34
N GLY A 105 -2.62 -5.67 -9.84
CA GLY A 105 -4.07 -5.80 -9.75
C GLY A 105 -4.58 -7.10 -10.39
N SER A 106 -4.00 -7.52 -11.50
CA SER A 106 -4.31 -8.79 -12.18
C SER A 106 -4.03 -10.03 -11.31
N LEU A 107 -3.11 -9.93 -10.34
CA LEU A 107 -2.74 -11.00 -9.41
C LEU A 107 -3.55 -10.94 -8.12
N VAL A 108 -3.68 -9.74 -7.53
CA VAL A 108 -4.33 -9.56 -6.22
C VAL A 108 -5.85 -9.32 -6.32
N GLY A 109 -6.37 -9.08 -7.52
CA GLY A 109 -7.80 -8.91 -7.78
C GLY A 109 -8.34 -7.51 -7.44
N PRO A 110 -9.67 -7.36 -7.35
CA PRO A 110 -10.32 -6.07 -7.11
C PRO A 110 -9.76 -5.35 -5.89
N THR A 111 -9.33 -4.11 -6.09
CA THR A 111 -8.66 -3.30 -5.08
C THR A 111 -9.33 -1.94 -5.00
N ASN A 112 -9.87 -1.61 -3.83
CA ASN A 112 -10.66 -0.39 -3.61
C ASN A 112 -9.96 0.63 -2.68
N VAL A 113 -8.80 0.29 -2.13
CA VAL A 113 -8.01 1.17 -1.26
C VAL A 113 -6.76 1.63 -1.99
N LEU A 114 -6.55 2.95 -2.07
CA LEU A 114 -5.32 3.58 -2.54
C LEU A 114 -4.63 4.26 -1.36
N PHE A 115 -3.40 3.86 -1.09
CA PHE A 115 -2.53 4.49 -0.12
C PHE A 115 -1.61 5.47 -0.85
N TYR A 116 -1.64 6.75 -0.48
CA TYR A 116 -0.83 7.77 -1.13
C TYR A 116 0.65 7.60 -0.78
N PRO A 117 1.55 7.36 -1.76
CA PRO A 117 2.98 7.40 -1.51
C PRO A 117 3.37 8.77 -0.93
N HIS A 118 4.20 8.74 0.11
CA HIS A 118 4.63 9.93 0.85
C HIS A 118 3.49 10.73 1.53
N GLY A 119 2.27 10.22 1.59
CA GLY A 119 1.12 10.94 2.17
C GLY A 119 0.62 12.13 1.34
N GLY A 120 1.14 12.34 0.13
CA GLY A 120 0.75 13.46 -0.72
C GLY A 120 -0.62 13.26 -1.36
N ARG A 121 -1.61 14.07 -0.97
CA ARG A 121 -2.96 14.01 -1.52
C ARG A 121 -2.95 14.48 -2.99
N PRO A 122 -3.61 13.77 -3.93
CA PRO A 122 -3.68 14.20 -5.34
C PRO A 122 -4.44 15.53 -5.53
N ASP A 123 -5.35 15.86 -4.61
CA ASP A 123 -6.07 17.14 -4.55
C ASP A 123 -5.27 18.26 -3.83
N GLY A 124 -4.10 17.95 -3.28
CA GLY A 124 -3.35 18.87 -2.41
C GLY A 124 -4.07 19.14 -1.09
N ASP A 125 -3.84 20.33 -0.53
CA ASP A 125 -4.40 20.74 0.77
C ASP A 125 -5.88 21.17 0.68
N ASP A 126 -6.37 21.53 -0.51
CA ASP A 126 -7.79 21.83 -0.76
C ASP A 126 -8.58 20.55 -1.12
N TRP A 127 -8.70 19.66 -0.14
CA TRP A 127 -9.36 18.36 -0.30
C TRP A 127 -10.88 18.44 -0.48
N HIS A 128 -11.48 19.63 -0.33
CA HIS A 128 -12.89 19.87 -0.62
C HIS A 128 -13.17 19.92 -2.12
N LYS A 129 -12.18 20.32 -2.93
CA LYS A 129 -12.30 20.34 -4.39
C LYS A 129 -11.69 19.06 -4.96
N THR A 130 -12.50 18.29 -5.67
CA THR A 130 -12.00 17.08 -6.36
C THR A 130 -11.32 17.46 -7.66
N GLY A 131 -10.01 17.21 -7.74
CA GLY A 131 -9.21 17.41 -8.93
C GLY A 131 -9.28 16.24 -9.91
N GLU A 132 -8.82 16.47 -11.13
CA GLU A 132 -8.86 15.51 -12.24
C GLU A 132 -8.13 14.19 -11.93
N ARG A 133 -6.99 14.28 -11.21
CA ARG A 133 -6.22 13.11 -10.76
C ARG A 133 -7.04 12.22 -9.82
N PHE A 134 -7.75 12.82 -8.87
CA PHE A 134 -8.60 12.09 -7.94
C PHE A 134 -9.78 11.44 -8.67
N GLN A 135 -10.45 12.20 -9.55
CA GLN A 135 -11.57 11.68 -10.35
C GLN A 135 -11.14 10.48 -11.20
N TYR A 136 -9.96 10.54 -11.84
CA TYR A 136 -9.40 9.41 -12.57
C TYR A 136 -9.15 8.20 -11.65
N LEU A 137 -8.47 8.38 -10.52
CA LEU A 137 -8.19 7.27 -9.61
C LEU A 137 -9.50 6.64 -9.09
N GLN A 138 -10.50 7.45 -8.76
CA GLN A 138 -11.81 6.95 -8.34
C GLN A 138 -12.53 6.19 -9.47
N SER A 139 -12.38 6.62 -10.74
CA SER A 139 -12.97 5.93 -11.88
C SER A 139 -12.35 4.56 -12.14
N GLN A 140 -11.11 4.32 -11.69
CA GLN A 140 -10.45 3.01 -11.73
C GLN A 140 -10.94 2.04 -10.64
N GLY A 141 -11.88 2.46 -9.79
CA GLY A 141 -12.53 1.61 -8.79
C GLY A 141 -12.05 1.84 -7.35
N PHE A 142 -11.09 2.74 -7.13
CA PHE A 142 -10.73 3.17 -5.78
C PHE A 142 -11.90 3.90 -5.10
N ARG A 143 -12.08 3.66 -3.80
CA ARG A 143 -13.14 4.23 -2.96
C ARG A 143 -12.61 4.79 -1.65
N ILE A 144 -11.54 4.18 -1.12
CA ILE A 144 -10.89 4.62 0.11
C ILE A 144 -9.50 5.11 -0.26
N PHE A 145 -9.17 6.31 0.19
CA PHE A 145 -7.97 7.03 -0.18
C PHE A 145 -7.23 7.47 1.07
N ALA A 146 -6.09 6.84 1.34
CA ALA A 146 -5.44 6.91 2.63
C ALA A 146 -4.11 7.66 2.57
N SER A 147 -4.07 8.82 3.23
CA SER A 147 -2.90 9.66 3.43
C SER A 147 -2.09 9.23 4.66
N VAL A 148 -1.00 9.93 4.95
CA VAL A 148 -0.29 9.88 6.23
C VAL A 148 -0.61 11.15 7.01
N GLY A 149 -1.01 10.99 8.27
CA GLY A 149 -1.33 12.09 9.17
C GLY A 149 -1.28 11.64 10.62
N VAL A 150 -1.08 12.60 11.53
CA VAL A 150 -0.90 12.33 12.97
C VAL A 150 -2.18 12.52 13.78
N ASN A 151 -3.25 12.99 13.13
CA ASN A 151 -4.56 13.16 13.72
C ASN A 151 -5.54 12.17 13.07
N SER A 152 -6.57 11.78 13.82
CA SER A 152 -7.68 11.01 13.26
C SER A 152 -8.50 11.89 12.31
N PHE A 153 -8.21 11.79 11.01
CA PHE A 153 -8.93 12.52 9.96
C PHE A 153 -9.65 11.54 9.02
N SER A 154 -10.91 11.85 8.73
CA SER A 154 -11.70 11.19 7.70
C SER A 154 -12.69 12.17 7.10
N TYR A 155 -12.89 12.10 5.79
CA TYR A 155 -13.88 12.92 5.09
C TYR A 155 -14.50 12.14 3.93
N ILE A 156 -15.83 12.19 3.84
CA ILE A 156 -16.60 11.65 2.72
C ILE A 156 -16.78 12.78 1.72
N LYS A 157 -16.30 12.59 0.50
CA LYS A 157 -16.43 13.60 -0.55
C LYS A 157 -17.91 13.69 -0.98
N PRO A 158 -18.52 14.89 -1.02
CA PRO A 158 -19.94 15.05 -1.31
C PRO A 158 -20.27 14.95 -2.80
N ASP A 159 -19.27 15.17 -3.66
CA ASP A 159 -19.39 15.25 -5.11
C ASP A 159 -18.99 13.96 -5.82
N ILE A 160 -18.35 13.02 -5.13
CA ILE A 160 -17.90 11.75 -5.68
C ILE A 160 -17.93 10.64 -4.62
N SER A 161 -18.25 9.41 -5.02
CA SER A 161 -18.28 8.26 -4.10
C SER A 161 -16.86 7.85 -3.69
N ALA A 162 -16.31 8.56 -2.71
CA ALA A 162 -14.99 8.35 -2.15
C ALA A 162 -14.86 8.85 -0.71
N VAL A 163 -14.01 8.19 0.05
CA VAL A 163 -13.59 8.57 1.40
C VAL A 163 -12.11 8.84 1.39
N ILE A 164 -11.69 9.99 1.94
CA ILE A 164 -10.30 10.27 2.26
C ILE A 164 -10.09 10.10 3.77
N CYS A 165 -8.96 9.53 4.16
CA CYS A 165 -8.59 9.40 5.57
C CYS A 165 -7.09 9.55 5.76
N ASP A 166 -6.69 9.89 6.98
CA ASP A 166 -5.29 9.83 7.39
C ASP A 166 -5.01 8.52 8.13
N ARG A 167 -3.75 8.11 8.08
CA ARG A 167 -3.21 6.98 8.83
C ARG A 167 -1.95 7.42 9.56
N LEU A 168 -1.73 6.88 10.74
CA LEU A 168 -0.42 6.96 11.38
C LEU A 168 0.54 5.94 10.75
N HIS A 169 1.84 6.27 10.71
CA HIS A 169 2.89 5.41 10.17
C HIS A 169 3.80 4.90 11.30
N PRO A 170 3.48 3.74 11.92
CA PRO A 170 4.37 3.12 12.88
C PRO A 170 5.59 2.53 12.14
N ASP A 171 6.76 3.11 12.33
CA ASP A 171 8.02 2.66 11.77
C ASP A 171 9.16 2.83 12.79
N GLY A 172 10.37 2.39 12.43
CA GLY A 172 11.52 2.48 13.34
C GLY A 172 11.86 3.91 13.78
N THR A 173 11.50 4.93 12.98
CA THR A 173 11.71 6.34 13.31
C THR A 173 10.65 6.82 14.29
N THR A 174 9.37 6.57 14.01
CA THR A 174 8.28 7.03 14.89
C THR A 174 8.26 6.28 16.22
N LEU A 175 8.65 5.01 16.22
CA LEU A 175 8.87 4.23 17.44
C LEU A 175 10.01 4.77 18.29
N ARG A 176 10.99 5.50 17.73
CA ARG A 176 12.15 6.08 18.44
C ARG A 176 11.98 7.55 18.81
N HIS A 177 11.25 8.29 18.00
CA HIS A 177 11.28 9.76 18.00
C HIS A 177 9.90 10.42 17.94
N SER A 178 8.83 9.66 18.19
CA SER A 178 7.47 10.19 18.12
C SER A 178 6.54 9.57 19.17
N ARG A 179 7.10 9.04 20.27
CA ARG A 179 6.37 8.35 21.33
C ARG A 179 5.11 9.11 21.77
N SER A 180 5.23 10.42 22.02
CA SER A 180 4.14 11.28 22.47
C SER A 180 2.91 11.26 21.56
N ARG A 181 3.08 11.04 20.24
CA ARG A 181 1.97 10.98 19.27
C ARG A 181 1.21 9.66 19.32
N TYR A 182 1.88 8.58 19.74
CA TYR A 182 1.34 7.21 19.71
C TYR A 182 0.81 6.73 21.07
N LEU A 183 1.04 7.47 22.16
CA LEU A 183 0.56 7.13 23.52
C LEU A 183 -0.95 6.89 23.61
N GLN A 184 -1.73 7.44 22.68
CA GLN A 184 -3.17 7.19 22.56
C GLN A 184 -3.50 5.75 22.07
N PHE A 185 -2.52 5.02 21.56
CA PHE A 185 -2.66 3.65 21.04
C PHE A 185 -1.77 2.66 21.79
N TYR A 186 -0.49 2.98 21.97
CA TYR A 186 0.50 2.13 22.63
C TYR A 186 1.69 2.95 23.13
N ASN A 187 2.44 2.41 24.10
CA ASN A 187 3.73 2.96 24.49
C ASN A 187 4.84 2.30 23.65
N ALA A 188 5.60 3.10 22.89
CA ALA A 188 6.66 2.59 22.02
C ALA A 188 7.76 1.84 22.79
N GLU A 189 8.03 2.25 24.03
CA GLU A 189 9.01 1.63 24.93
C GLU A 189 8.67 0.17 25.26
N ASP A 190 7.38 -0.16 25.32
CA ASP A 190 6.91 -1.51 25.68
C ASP A 190 7.02 -2.50 24.51
N ILE A 191 7.21 -2.00 23.28
CA ILE A 191 7.13 -2.80 22.05
C ILE A 191 8.43 -2.83 21.24
N ILE A 192 9.29 -1.82 21.36
CA ILE A 192 10.54 -1.76 20.59
C ILE A 192 11.64 -2.57 21.28
N ASP A 193 12.03 -3.70 20.67
CA ASP A 193 13.23 -4.41 21.09
C ASP A 193 14.48 -3.71 20.54
N LEU A 194 15.14 -2.94 21.42
CA LEU A 194 16.37 -2.22 21.10
C LEU A 194 17.60 -3.14 21.07
N SER A 195 17.55 -4.31 21.68
CA SER A 195 18.71 -5.22 21.80
C SER A 195 19.07 -5.89 20.48
N VAL A 196 18.10 -6.05 19.58
CA VAL A 196 18.24 -6.68 18.26
C VAL A 196 18.22 -5.68 17.11
N ARG A 197 18.22 -4.37 17.40
CA ARG A 197 18.15 -3.28 16.40
C ARG A 197 19.43 -2.43 16.43
N PRO A 198 19.75 -1.74 15.33
CA PRO A 198 20.83 -0.76 15.33
C PRO A 198 20.61 0.31 16.42
N ASP A 199 21.70 0.71 17.07
CA ASP A 199 21.66 1.82 18.02
C ASP A 199 21.57 3.15 17.25
N LEU A 200 20.36 3.71 17.25
CA LEU A 200 20.02 4.99 16.63
C LEU A 200 19.51 5.99 17.68
N GLY A 201 19.62 5.67 18.98
CA GLY A 201 19.05 6.44 20.06
C GLY A 201 17.51 6.39 20.15
N VAL A 202 16.98 7.09 21.17
CA VAL A 202 15.56 7.29 21.49
C VAL A 202 15.39 8.68 22.13
N ASP A 203 14.20 9.27 22.08
CA ASP A 203 13.94 10.64 22.58
C ASP A 203 13.01 10.74 23.80
N TRP A 204 12.67 9.61 24.43
CA TRP A 204 11.86 9.54 25.66
C TRP A 204 12.68 9.37 26.93
#